data_AF-A0A1X7BQP6-F1
#
_entry.id   AF-A0A1X7BQP6-F1
#
_cell.length_a   1.000
_cell.length_b   1.000
_cell.length_c   1.000
_cell.angle_alpha   90.00
_cell.angle_beta   90.00
_cell.angle_gamma   90.00
#
_symmetry.space_group_name_H-M   'P 1'
#
loop_
_entity.id
_entity.type
_entity.pdbx_description
1 polymer ?
#
loop_
_entity_poly.entity_id
_entity_poly.type
_entity_poly.pdbx_seq_one_letter_code
_entity_poly.pdbx_strand_id
1 'polypeptide(L)'
;MVRLRAWRYGYEAFRLGLPLEYSGRRSKALAYEYGRLTAAFLKSQGRPLLRISTTRPISEVYVKDLAKALTQCVRAQRSVPE
;
A
#
# COMPACT_ATOMS: atom_id res chain seq x y z
N MET A 1 -3.73 0.65 16.24
CA MET A 1 -4.64 0.31 15.11
C MET A 1 -4.72 1.35 13.98
N VAL A 2 -4.40 2.63 14.19
CA VAL A 2 -4.61 3.74 13.21
C VAL A 2 -3.75 3.64 11.92
N ARG A 3 -2.59 2.96 11.95
CA ARG A 3 -1.64 2.88 10.82
C ARG A 3 -2.10 1.96 9.69
N LEU A 4 -2.83 0.90 10.01
CA LEU A 4 -3.29 -0.09 9.03
C LEU A 4 -4.41 0.47 8.15
N ARG A 5 -5.27 1.35 8.69
CA ARG A 5 -6.37 1.97 7.93
C ARG A 5 -5.85 2.89 6.82
N ALA A 6 -4.91 3.80 7.13
CA ALA A 6 -4.36 4.73 6.14
C ALA A 6 -3.66 3.99 4.99
N TRP A 7 -2.90 2.94 5.30
CA TRP A 7 -2.30 2.07 4.29
C TRP A 7 -3.32 1.39 3.38
N ARG A 8 -4.41 0.85 3.95
CA ARG A 8 -5.49 0.24 3.16
C ARG A 8 -6.17 1.25 2.23
N TYR A 9 -6.39 2.47 2.72
CA TYR A 9 -6.93 3.55 1.88
C TYR A 9 -6.03 3.86 0.69
N GLY A 10 -4.71 3.92 0.90
CA GLY A 10 -3.76 4.11 -0.20
C GLY A 10 -3.79 2.97 -1.22
N TYR A 11 -3.78 1.73 -0.73
CA TYR A 11 -3.87 0.55 -1.58
C TYR A 11 -5.15 0.54 -2.43
N GLU A 12 -6.29 0.82 -1.79
CA GLU A 12 -7.58 0.87 -2.47
C GLU A 12 -7.68 2.05 -3.44
N ALA A 13 -7.17 3.22 -3.06
CA ALA A 13 -7.13 4.39 -3.94
C ALA A 13 -6.37 4.09 -5.24
N PHE A 14 -5.21 3.42 -5.16
CA PHE A 14 -4.49 2.98 -6.35
C PHE A 14 -5.30 1.97 -7.17
N ARG A 15 -5.92 0.98 -6.52
CA ARG A 15 -6.74 -0.04 -7.19
C ARG A 15 -7.92 0.57 -7.96
N LEU A 16 -8.51 1.65 -7.44
CA LEU A 16 -9.66 2.35 -8.00
C LEU A 16 -9.26 3.49 -8.96
N GLY A 17 -7.98 3.83 -9.09
CA GLY A 17 -7.51 4.96 -9.90
C GLY A 17 -7.84 6.34 -9.32
N LEU A 18 -7.97 6.44 -8.00
CA LEU A 18 -8.32 7.69 -7.31
C LEU A 18 -7.12 8.65 -7.19
N PRO A 19 -7.37 9.97 -7.13
CA PRO A 19 -6.32 10.99 -7.00
C PRO A 19 -5.46 10.84 -5.74
N LEU A 20 -4.25 11.43 -5.78
CA LEU A 20 -3.17 11.34 -4.77
C LEU A 20 -3.44 12.13 -3.47
N GLU A 21 -4.54 12.85 -3.38
CA GLU A 21 -4.77 13.79 -2.29
C GLU A 21 -5.15 13.07 -1.00
N TYR A 22 -4.19 12.98 -0.07
CA TYR A 22 -4.42 12.49 1.28
C TYR A 22 -4.08 13.56 2.31
N SER A 23 -5.11 14.16 2.91
CA SER A 23 -5.02 15.29 3.86
C SER A 23 -4.68 14.90 5.30
N GLY A 24 -4.13 13.69 5.54
CA GLY A 24 -3.80 13.22 6.90
C GLY A 24 -2.45 13.74 7.44
N ARG A 25 -2.30 13.80 8.78
CA ARG A 25 -1.01 14.11 9.45
C ARG A 25 0.13 13.22 8.91
N ARG A 26 1.37 13.75 8.82
CA ARG A 26 2.58 13.13 8.20
C ARG A 26 2.65 11.59 8.28
N SER A 27 2.46 10.99 9.46
CA SER A 27 2.56 9.53 9.63
C SER A 27 1.43 8.74 8.96
N LYS A 28 0.23 9.31 8.84
CA LYS A 28 -0.88 8.72 8.07
C LYS A 28 -0.68 8.90 6.57
N ALA A 29 -0.15 10.06 6.15
CA ALA A 29 0.18 10.31 4.74
C ALA A 29 1.22 9.33 4.22
N LEU A 30 2.29 9.09 5.00
CA LEU A 30 3.30 8.09 4.67
C LEU A 30 2.72 6.67 4.59
N ALA A 31 1.85 6.30 5.53
CA ALA A 31 1.17 5.00 5.48
C ALA A 31 0.28 4.86 4.23
N TYR A 32 -0.46 5.91 3.86
CA TYR A 32 -1.25 5.97 2.62
C TYR A 32 -0.37 5.79 1.38
N GLU A 33 0.74 6.52 1.30
CA GLU A 33 1.67 6.42 0.18
C GLU A 33 2.26 5.01 0.05
N TYR A 34 2.68 4.40 1.16
CA TYR A 34 3.12 3.00 1.18
C TYR A 34 2.05 2.01 0.74
N GLY A 35 0.78 2.30 1.01
CA GLY A 35 -0.36 1.54 0.50
C GLY A 35 -0.43 1.56 -1.02
N ARG A 36 -0.35 2.77 -1.60
CA ARG A 36 -0.36 2.98 -3.06
C ARG A 36 0.82 2.29 -3.73
N LEU A 37 2.01 2.48 -3.17
CA LEU A 37 3.26 1.91 -3.66
C LEU A 37 3.22 0.38 -3.65
N THR A 38 2.65 -0.23 -2.60
CA THR A 38 2.47 -1.68 -2.55
C THR A 38 1.54 -2.18 -3.65
N ALA A 39 0.43 -1.48 -3.91
CA ALA A 39 -0.47 -1.83 -5.00
C ALA A 39 0.21 -1.65 -6.38
N ALA A 40 0.97 -0.57 -6.57
CA ALA A 40 1.74 -0.33 -7.79
C ALA A 40 2.76 -1.44 -8.05
N PHE A 41 3.48 -1.87 -7.01
CA PHE A 41 4.44 -2.96 -7.09
C PHE A 41 3.77 -4.30 -7.44
N LEU A 42 2.66 -4.65 -6.79
CA LEU A 42 1.93 -5.87 -7.15
C LEU A 42 1.44 -5.85 -8.60
N LYS A 43 0.95 -4.69 -9.07
CA LYS A 43 0.54 -4.50 -10.46
C LYS A 43 1.71 -4.66 -11.43
N SER A 44 2.90 -4.13 -11.13
CA SER A 44 4.08 -4.27 -11.98
C SER A 44 4.62 -5.69 -12.05
N GLN A 45 4.36 -6.50 -11.01
CA GLN A 45 4.65 -7.94 -10.97
C GLN A 45 3.59 -8.79 -11.68
N GLY A 46 2.61 -8.17 -12.37
CA GLY A 46 1.50 -8.88 -13.02
C GLY A 46 0.54 -9.57 -12.04
N ARG A 47 0.60 -9.26 -10.74
CA ARG A 47 -0.27 -9.85 -9.73
C ARG A 47 -1.62 -9.13 -9.69
N PRO A 48 -2.74 -9.86 -9.55
CA PRO A 48 -4.04 -9.24 -9.34
C PRO A 48 -4.05 -8.47 -8.01
N LEU A 49 -4.63 -7.27 -8.04
CA LEU A 49 -4.78 -6.45 -6.83
C LEU A 49 -5.91 -7.02 -5.97
N LEU A 50 -5.57 -7.37 -4.73
CA LEU A 50 -6.50 -7.92 -3.77
C LEU A 50 -7.56 -6.88 -3.41
N ARG A 51 -8.83 -7.31 -3.28
CA ARG A 51 -9.88 -6.46 -2.71
C ARG A 51 -9.73 -6.44 -1.19
N ILE A 52 -8.93 -5.50 -0.70
CA ILE A 52 -8.73 -5.29 0.74
C ILE A 52 -9.82 -4.36 1.26
N SER A 53 -10.60 -4.84 2.23
CA SER A 53 -11.56 -3.99 2.94
C SER A 53 -10.83 -2.99 3.84
N THR A 54 -11.26 -1.74 3.81
CA THR A 54 -10.78 -0.69 4.72
C THR A 54 -11.25 -0.91 6.16
N THR A 55 -12.38 -1.59 6.36
CA THR A 55 -13.03 -1.79 7.66
C THR A 55 -12.80 -3.17 8.26
N ARG A 56 -12.61 -4.23 7.45
CA ARG A 56 -12.38 -5.60 7.93
C ARG A 56 -10.89 -5.93 8.06
N PRO A 57 -10.49 -6.85 8.96
CA PRO A 57 -9.11 -7.35 9.01
C PRO A 57 -8.68 -7.96 7.67
N ILE A 58 -7.38 -7.85 7.35
CA ILE A 58 -6.79 -8.53 6.19
C ILE A 58 -6.57 -9.98 6.61
N SER A 59 -6.96 -10.94 5.77
CA SER A 59 -6.69 -12.36 6.02
C SER A 59 -5.19 -12.59 6.19
N GLU A 60 -4.79 -13.35 7.21
CA GLU A 60 -3.38 -13.64 7.51
C GLU A 60 -2.62 -14.23 6.32
N VAL A 61 -3.31 -14.98 5.46
CA VAL A 61 -2.77 -15.55 4.22
C VAL A 61 -2.16 -14.46 3.33
N TYR A 62 -2.79 -13.28 3.26
CA TYR A 62 -2.31 -12.17 2.43
C TYR A 62 -1.36 -11.23 3.18
N VAL A 63 -1.33 -11.26 4.51
CA VAL A 63 -0.50 -10.35 5.31
C VAL A 63 0.98 -10.53 4.99
N LYS A 64 1.45 -11.78 4.88
CA LYS A 64 2.85 -12.09 4.55
C LYS A 64 3.24 -11.56 3.16
N ASP A 65 2.40 -11.77 2.17
CA ASP A 65 2.64 -11.32 0.80
C ASP A 65 2.64 -9.80 0.68
N LEU A 66 1.70 -9.12 1.33
CA LEU A 66 1.63 -7.66 1.35
C LEU A 66 2.82 -7.04 2.09
N ALA A 67 3.25 -7.64 3.20
CA ALA A 67 4.44 -7.21 3.93
C ALA A 67 5.72 -7.38 3.08
N LYS A 68 5.84 -8.47 2.34
CA LYS A 68 6.95 -8.70 1.40
C LYS A 68 6.96 -7.67 0.28
N ALA A 69 5.81 -7.43 -0.34
CA ALA A 69 5.66 -6.42 -1.40
C ALA A 69 6.01 -5.01 -0.91
N LEU A 70 5.55 -4.63 0.29
CA LEU A 70 5.91 -3.37 0.92
C LEU A 70 7.42 -3.26 1.15
N THR A 71 8.05 -4.30 1.71
CA THR A 71 9.49 -4.32 1.98
C THR A 71 10.31 -4.23 0.69
N GLN A 72 9.92 -4.95 -0.35
CA GLN A 72 10.58 -4.89 -1.66
C GLN A 72 10.44 -3.51 -2.30
N CYS A 73 9.28 -2.88 -2.18
CA CYS A 73 9.05 -1.54 -2.69
C CYS A 73 9.93 -0.50 -1.99
N VAL A 74 10.00 -0.53 -0.65
CA VAL A 74 10.87 0.37 0.13
C VAL A 74 12.36 0.16 -0.21
N ARG A 75 12.78 -1.09 -0.43
CA ARG A 75 14.15 -1.39 -0.87
C ARG A 75 14.43 -0.83 -2.26
N ALA A 76 13.53 -1.03 -3.22
CA ALA A 76 13.67 -0.50 -4.57
C ALA A 76 13.78 1.03 -4.59
N GLN A 77 13.01 1.75 -3.76
CA GLN A 77 13.14 3.20 -3.63
C GLN A 77 14.50 3.64 -3.07
N ARG A 78 15.11 2.85 -2.18
CA ARG A 78 16.46 3.13 -1.65
C ARG A 78 17.59 2.81 -2.64
N SER A 79 17.30 2.02 -3.67
CA SER A 79 18.28 1.57 -4.67
C SER A 79 18.34 2.46 -5.91
N VAL A 80 17.52 3.51 -6.00
CA VAL A 80 17.70 4.57 -7.00
C VAL A 80 18.73 5.54 -6.43
N PRO A 81 19.98 5.57 -6.93
CA PRO A 81 20.91 6.63 -6.61
C PRO A 81 20.40 7.92 -7.29
N GLU A 82 20.46 9.04 -6.57
CA GLU A 82 20.42 10.37 -7.19
C GLU A 82 21.58 10.54 -8.20
#